data_AF-W2Y756-F1
#
_entry.id   AF-W2Y756-F1
#
_cell.length_a   1.000
_cell.length_b   1.000
_cell.length_c   1.000
_cell.angle_alpha   90.00
_cell.angle_beta   90.00
_cell.angle_gamma   90.00
#
_symmetry.space_group_name_H-M   'P 1'
#
loop_
_entity.id
_entity.type
_entity.pdbx_description
1 polymer ?
#
loop_
_entity_poly.entity_id
_entity_poly.type
_entity_poly.pdbx_seq_one_letter_code
_entity_poly.pdbx_strand_id
1 'polypeptide(L)'
;MEQPQFRIGRVRRKSTSGQRGMLSDANHSVVNMQDIHTHLSVCEIPDTGTSIPTTKPEDQTFLGHTHLSAESSTNQAPAVITGPANGAHTKVVFLDGVRGLAAILVVIQHSHEYPTQGLHLGSVAVDAFFVLSSFLLTWLFLKKSMKMIEQQAGIRLWTIALLDYFQKRFFRVYPLFAVTAISLYFMPLYAQHRYFHVKKPEDYDLGKVLMFYSGFRVHVFWTLPLEIGYYFVIPMFVLAALGMRRLWWVGAVPLLVWIMHEGFYTYRIDHMPLAPHLHTFLAGSLGAVVFVKADMWIKDTRFKLRWWHKIVLRVVEGLSIALLLSVSFQGLFFDWIHQNPVPAAPGFAFVSVQMTAVFVIEMICPSCISTMFEWSVLRYWGKISFSVYLLHSFVVYHPAIKHQKKYFNRFFARFGLVLLLATVTYHLIEYPSQLLAQRISRFLTARGREGWRRFTCMEHVNLRKEDVPSEEK
;
A
#
# COMPACT_ATOMS: atom_id res chain seq x y z
N MET A 1 -19.78 -8.31 67.32
CA MET A 1 -20.82 -9.27 66.93
C MET A 1 -20.96 -9.22 65.42
N GLU A 2 -20.86 -10.29 64.66
CA GLU A 2 -20.33 -11.65 64.81
C GLU A 2 -20.66 -12.33 63.46
N GLN A 3 -19.81 -13.23 62.98
CA GLN A 3 -20.18 -14.09 61.86
C GLN A 3 -21.19 -15.16 62.33
N PRO A 4 -21.74 -15.94 61.39
CA PRO A 4 -21.55 -17.38 61.55
C PRO A 4 -20.86 -18.02 60.33
N GLN A 5 -19.86 -18.87 60.62
CA GLN A 5 -19.39 -19.89 59.68
C GLN A 5 -20.31 -21.11 59.72
N PHE A 6 -20.43 -21.86 58.61
CA PHE A 6 -20.41 -23.33 58.69
C PHE A 6 -19.62 -23.95 57.51
N ARG A 7 -19.47 -25.29 57.50
CA ARG A 7 -18.10 -25.83 57.49
C ARG A 7 -17.94 -27.16 56.73
N ILE A 8 -17.28 -27.10 55.56
CA ILE A 8 -16.50 -28.17 54.90
C ILE A 8 -17.27 -29.36 54.27
N GLY A 9 -16.92 -29.66 53.01
CA GLY A 9 -17.03 -31.00 52.41
C GLY A 9 -15.89 -31.24 51.43
N ARG A 10 -14.88 -32.05 51.79
CA ARG A 10 -13.71 -32.39 50.95
C ARG A 10 -13.70 -33.91 50.71
N VAL A 11 -13.78 -34.35 49.46
CA VAL A 11 -13.57 -35.76 49.06
C VAL A 11 -12.42 -35.87 48.06
N ARG A 12 -11.77 -37.04 48.05
CA ARG A 12 -10.36 -37.26 47.66
C ARG A 12 -10.25 -38.07 46.36
N ARG A 13 -9.15 -37.81 45.63
CA ARG A 13 -8.60 -38.55 44.46
C ARG A 13 -9.05 -40.01 44.29
N LYS A 14 -9.19 -40.43 43.02
CA LYS A 14 -8.60 -41.69 42.55
C LYS A 14 -7.92 -41.50 41.19
N SER A 15 -6.85 -42.27 41.00
CA SER A 15 -6.02 -42.36 39.80
C SER A 15 -5.88 -43.84 39.49
N THR A 16 -6.03 -44.23 38.22
CA THR A 16 -5.66 -45.57 37.73
C THR A 16 -5.11 -45.45 36.30
N SER A 17 -4.07 -46.22 36.02
CA SER A 17 -3.23 -46.11 34.84
C SER A 17 -3.57 -47.16 33.77
N GLY A 18 -3.41 -46.76 32.50
CA GLY A 18 -2.74 -47.56 31.48
C GLY A 18 -3.46 -48.79 30.91
N GLN A 19 -3.72 -48.75 29.60
CA GLN A 19 -3.55 -49.94 28.77
C GLN A 19 -3.04 -49.56 27.37
N ARG A 20 -2.27 -50.46 26.76
CA ARG A 20 -1.48 -50.27 25.54
C ARG A 20 -2.18 -50.99 24.39
N GLY A 21 -2.40 -50.31 23.26
CA GLY A 21 -3.01 -50.88 22.05
C GLY A 21 -2.24 -50.47 20.79
N MET A 22 -2.11 -51.40 19.84
CA MET A 22 -1.23 -51.31 18.68
C MET A 22 -1.86 -50.63 17.44
N LEU A 23 -1.00 -50.04 16.62
CA LEU A 23 -1.03 -49.93 15.14
C LEU A 23 -2.36 -49.70 14.41
N SER A 24 -2.45 -48.57 13.72
CA SER A 24 -2.77 -48.57 12.28
C SER A 24 -2.21 -47.32 11.60
N ASP A 25 -1.50 -47.49 10.49
CA ASP A 25 -0.91 -46.40 9.71
C ASP A 25 -1.96 -45.67 8.86
N ALA A 26 -1.88 -44.34 8.81
CA ALA A 26 -2.58 -43.53 7.82
C ALA A 26 -1.70 -42.35 7.39
N ASN A 27 -1.36 -42.32 6.09
CA ASN A 27 -0.39 -41.38 5.51
C ASN A 27 -0.77 -39.91 5.73
N HIS A 28 0.13 -39.16 6.36
CA HIS A 28 0.12 -37.69 6.34
C HIS A 28 0.67 -37.18 5.00
N SER A 29 -0.22 -36.80 4.09
CA SER A 29 0.14 -36.05 2.88
C SER A 29 0.43 -34.59 3.24
N VAL A 30 1.65 -34.32 3.70
CA VAL A 30 2.14 -32.96 3.93
C VAL A 30 2.32 -32.26 2.58
N VAL A 31 1.35 -31.45 2.17
CA VAL A 31 1.50 -30.55 1.03
C VAL A 31 2.48 -29.46 1.40
N ASN A 32 3.72 -29.60 0.94
CA ASN A 32 4.80 -28.66 1.14
C ASN A 32 4.54 -27.39 0.31
N MET A 33 3.85 -26.41 0.90
CA MET A 33 3.57 -25.11 0.29
C MET A 33 4.83 -24.24 0.29
N GLN A 34 5.74 -24.49 -0.64
CA GLN A 34 6.92 -23.65 -0.85
C GLN A 34 6.56 -22.27 -1.44
N ASP A 35 7.33 -21.27 -1.02
CA ASP A 35 7.05 -19.84 -1.20
C ASP A 35 6.81 -19.40 -2.65
N ILE A 36 5.62 -18.85 -2.92
CA ILE A 36 5.35 -18.03 -4.11
C ILE A 36 5.31 -16.55 -3.70
N HIS A 37 6.50 -16.00 -3.45
CA HIS A 37 6.68 -14.56 -3.27
C HIS A 37 6.40 -13.82 -4.58
N THR A 38 5.29 -13.06 -4.64
CA THR A 38 4.95 -12.32 -5.86
C THR A 38 5.84 -11.08 -6.03
N HIS A 39 6.74 -11.14 -7.02
CA HIS A 39 7.59 -10.03 -7.44
C HIS A 39 6.76 -8.91 -8.08
N LEU A 40 7.00 -7.66 -7.66
CA LEU A 40 6.66 -6.48 -8.46
C LEU A 40 7.90 -6.14 -9.31
N SER A 41 8.16 -6.94 -10.34
CA SER A 41 9.32 -6.74 -11.22
C SER A 41 9.12 -5.55 -12.15
N VAL A 42 10.08 -4.63 -12.15
CA VAL A 42 10.28 -3.71 -13.26
C VAL A 42 11.04 -4.48 -14.33
N CYS A 43 10.41 -4.73 -15.49
CA CYS A 43 11.15 -5.24 -16.63
C CYS A 43 12.11 -4.15 -17.13
N GLU A 44 13.37 -4.26 -16.74
CA GLU A 44 14.47 -3.73 -17.54
C GLU A 44 14.57 -4.55 -18.82
N ILE A 45 14.86 -3.86 -19.93
CA ILE A 45 15.09 -4.47 -21.23
C ILE A 45 16.61 -4.53 -21.35
N PRO A 46 17.22 -5.71 -21.55
CA PRO A 46 18.66 -5.79 -21.76
C PRO A 46 19.01 -5.17 -23.12
N ASP A 47 19.99 -4.28 -23.13
CA ASP A 47 20.60 -3.77 -24.36
C ASP A 47 21.17 -4.95 -25.14
N THR A 48 20.54 -5.27 -26.27
CA THR A 48 20.98 -6.37 -27.15
C THR A 48 21.53 -5.77 -28.43
N GLY A 49 22.86 -5.56 -28.43
CA GLY A 49 23.62 -5.46 -29.66
C GLY A 49 23.51 -6.75 -30.48
N THR A 50 23.66 -6.61 -31.79
CA THR A 50 23.45 -7.64 -32.80
C THR A 50 24.32 -8.89 -32.62
N SER A 51 23.70 -10.07 -32.47
CA SER A 51 24.19 -11.34 -33.07
C SER A 51 23.21 -12.51 -32.92
N ILE A 52 23.16 -13.35 -33.95
CA ILE A 52 22.46 -14.65 -34.11
C ILE A 52 23.57 -15.61 -34.59
N PRO A 53 23.74 -16.86 -34.09
CA PRO A 53 22.78 -17.98 -34.13
C PRO A 53 22.77 -18.86 -32.83
N THR A 54 22.20 -20.08 -32.69
CA THR A 54 21.54 -21.04 -33.61
C THR A 54 20.46 -21.89 -32.87
N THR A 55 19.65 -22.63 -33.63
CA THR A 55 18.89 -23.87 -33.26
C THR A 55 19.80 -25.03 -32.79
N LYS A 56 19.40 -26.11 -32.07
CA LYS A 56 18.09 -26.76 -31.72
C LYS A 56 18.28 -27.69 -30.45
N PRO A 57 17.37 -28.60 -29.99
CA PRO A 57 17.12 -28.85 -28.55
C PRO A 57 17.35 -30.32 -28.08
N GLU A 58 16.72 -30.72 -26.94
CA GLU A 58 16.52 -32.10 -26.42
C GLU A 58 17.78 -32.73 -25.72
N ASP A 59 17.70 -33.57 -24.67
CA ASP A 59 16.58 -33.95 -23.79
C ASP A 59 17.01 -34.49 -22.39
N GLN A 60 16.05 -34.51 -21.45
CA GLN A 60 15.83 -35.50 -20.35
C GLN A 60 16.92 -36.09 -19.39
N THR A 61 16.79 -35.69 -18.10
CA THR A 61 16.51 -36.56 -16.90
C THR A 61 17.61 -37.36 -16.14
N PHE A 62 17.30 -37.64 -14.86
CA PHE A 62 17.92 -38.48 -13.81
C PHE A 62 19.14 -37.89 -13.04
N LEU A 63 19.03 -37.52 -11.76
CA LEU A 63 18.84 -38.28 -10.49
C LEU A 63 20.11 -38.97 -9.96
N GLY A 64 20.46 -38.71 -8.69
CA GLY A 64 21.36 -39.58 -7.91
C GLY A 64 22.21 -38.86 -6.86
N HIS A 65 21.91 -39.07 -5.58
CA HIS A 65 22.83 -38.86 -4.45
C HIS A 65 24.04 -39.85 -4.57
N THR A 66 25.16 -39.77 -3.84
CA THR A 66 25.30 -39.60 -2.37
C THR A 66 26.79 -39.43 -1.98
N HIS A 67 27.06 -38.82 -0.81
CA HIS A 67 28.25 -38.95 0.07
C HIS A 67 29.59 -39.53 -0.45
N LEU A 68 30.71 -38.86 -0.09
CA LEU A 68 31.68 -39.38 0.91
C LEU A 68 32.67 -38.28 1.36
N SER A 69 33.47 -38.60 2.39
CA SER A 69 34.09 -37.62 3.31
C SER A 69 35.56 -37.28 3.04
N ALA A 70 35.95 -36.08 3.48
CA ALA A 70 37.25 -35.65 4.03
C ALA A 70 38.57 -36.12 3.37
N GLU A 71 39.38 -35.15 2.91
CA GLU A 71 40.69 -34.88 3.57
C GLU A 71 41.30 -33.50 3.21
N SER A 72 42.37 -33.16 3.93
CA SER A 72 43.05 -31.86 3.97
C SER A 72 43.81 -31.49 2.68
N SER A 73 43.78 -30.20 2.28
CA SER A 73 45.00 -29.50 1.86
C SER A 73 44.85 -27.98 1.83
N THR A 74 45.89 -27.32 2.32
CA THR A 74 46.03 -25.86 2.44
C THR A 74 46.22 -25.21 1.07
N ASN A 75 45.48 -24.14 0.76
CA ASN A 75 45.94 -23.10 -0.16
C ASN A 75 45.28 -21.76 0.17
N GLN A 76 46.08 -20.80 0.63
CA GLN A 76 45.64 -19.41 0.77
C GLN A 76 45.63 -18.75 -0.62
N ALA A 77 44.44 -18.35 -1.08
CA ALA A 77 44.25 -17.40 -2.15
C ALA A 77 43.54 -16.16 -1.57
N PRO A 78 43.83 -14.94 -2.06
CA PRO A 78 43.48 -13.71 -1.35
C PRO A 78 41.97 -13.54 -1.22
N ALA A 79 41.54 -13.11 -0.02
CA ALA A 79 40.15 -12.77 0.26
C ALA A 79 39.71 -11.58 -0.61
N VAL A 80 39.07 -11.88 -1.74
CA VAL A 80 38.30 -10.91 -2.50
C VAL A 80 37.16 -10.45 -1.60
N ILE A 81 37.34 -9.31 -0.95
CA ILE A 81 36.23 -8.60 -0.30
C ILE A 81 35.28 -8.19 -1.41
N THR A 82 34.28 -9.02 -1.66
CA THR A 82 33.12 -8.70 -2.47
C THR A 82 32.34 -7.60 -1.75
N GLY A 83 32.74 -6.36 -1.97
CA GLY A 83 31.90 -5.21 -1.65
C GLY A 83 30.52 -5.41 -2.29
N PRO A 84 29.43 -4.88 -1.70
CA PRO A 84 28.06 -5.18 -2.11
C PRO A 84 27.72 -4.56 -3.47
N ALA A 85 28.21 -5.18 -4.53
CA ALA A 85 27.72 -5.04 -5.88
C ALA A 85 26.40 -5.81 -5.99
N ASN A 86 25.30 -5.15 -5.61
CA ASN A 86 23.98 -5.49 -6.08
C ASN A 86 23.07 -4.27 -5.93
N GLY A 87 22.75 -3.63 -7.05
CA GLY A 87 21.72 -2.61 -7.17
C GLY A 87 20.32 -3.22 -7.07
N ALA A 88 20.07 -4.03 -6.04
CA ALA A 88 18.76 -4.61 -5.79
C ALA A 88 17.75 -3.49 -5.59
N HIS A 89 16.78 -3.38 -6.51
CA HIS A 89 15.72 -2.36 -6.45
C HIS A 89 15.12 -2.35 -5.04
N THR A 90 15.33 -1.27 -4.30
CA THR A 90 14.84 -1.13 -2.93
C THR A 90 13.32 -1.07 -2.97
N LYS A 91 12.68 -2.23 -2.88
CA LYS A 91 11.25 -2.33 -2.58
C LYS A 91 11.09 -1.66 -1.23
N VAL A 92 10.38 -0.54 -1.18
CA VAL A 92 10.20 0.23 0.05
C VAL A 92 9.11 -0.45 0.87
N VAL A 93 9.52 -1.52 1.57
CA VAL A 93 8.62 -2.48 2.21
C VAL A 93 7.94 -1.86 3.44
N PHE A 94 8.60 -0.93 4.13
CA PHE A 94 8.02 -0.24 5.28
C PHE A 94 6.68 0.47 4.96
N LEU A 95 6.49 0.94 3.72
CA LEU A 95 5.25 1.58 3.28
C LEU A 95 4.06 0.60 3.23
N ASP A 96 4.28 -0.70 3.02
CA ASP A 96 3.24 -1.72 3.24
C ASP A 96 2.93 -1.87 4.74
N GLY A 97 3.94 -1.77 5.62
CA GLY A 97 3.76 -1.79 7.07
C GLY A 97 2.90 -0.66 7.61
N VAL A 98 3.17 0.58 7.16
CA VAL A 98 2.35 1.76 7.49
C VAL A 98 0.90 1.56 7.06
N ARG A 99 0.69 0.98 5.87
CA ARG A 99 -0.65 0.62 5.36
C ARG A 99 -1.35 -0.43 6.22
N GLY A 100 -0.60 -1.37 6.79
CA GLY A 100 -1.10 -2.36 7.73
C GLY A 100 -1.50 -1.76 9.07
N LEU A 101 -0.69 -0.83 9.61
CA LEU A 101 -1.04 -0.08 10.81
C LEU A 101 -2.31 0.75 10.60
N ALA A 102 -2.44 1.45 9.46
CA ALA A 102 -3.65 2.20 9.12
C ALA A 102 -4.90 1.27 9.09
N ALA A 103 -4.80 0.09 8.47
CA ALA A 103 -5.88 -0.90 8.47
C ALA A 103 -6.28 -1.35 9.89
N ILE A 104 -5.30 -1.58 10.76
CA ILE A 104 -5.50 -1.92 12.18
C ILE A 104 -6.20 -0.78 12.93
N LEU A 105 -5.75 0.47 12.76
CA LEU A 105 -6.34 1.65 13.41
C LEU A 105 -7.81 1.88 12.99
N VAL A 106 -8.17 1.61 11.74
CA VAL A 106 -9.58 1.62 11.29
C VAL A 106 -10.42 0.59 12.05
N VAL A 107 -9.93 -0.65 12.21
CA VAL A 107 -10.63 -1.69 12.98
C VAL A 107 -10.80 -1.27 14.44
N ILE A 108 -9.77 -0.67 15.05
CA ILE A 108 -9.80 -0.17 16.43
C ILE A 108 -10.85 0.93 16.59
N GLN A 109 -10.88 1.94 15.71
CA GLN A 109 -11.86 3.03 15.76
C GLN A 109 -13.30 2.50 15.78
N HIS A 110 -13.66 1.67 14.81
CA HIS A 110 -15.02 1.15 14.63
C HIS A 110 -15.40 0.11 15.69
N SER A 111 -14.41 -0.43 16.43
CA SER A 111 -14.67 -1.33 17.56
C SER A 111 -15.28 -0.62 18.77
N HIS A 112 -15.10 0.71 18.88
CA HIS A 112 -15.49 1.57 20.01
C HIS A 112 -15.00 1.05 21.37
N GLU A 113 -13.82 0.44 21.41
CA GLU A 113 -13.21 -0.09 22.63
C GLU A 113 -12.37 0.96 23.39
N TYR A 114 -12.36 0.83 24.72
CA TYR A 114 -11.44 1.53 25.60
C TYR A 114 -10.00 0.99 25.39
N PRO A 115 -8.94 1.83 25.40
CA PRO A 115 -8.89 3.25 25.74
C PRO A 115 -9.12 4.21 24.57
N THR A 116 -9.45 3.72 23.37
CA THR A 116 -9.53 4.54 22.15
C THR A 116 -10.87 5.27 21.95
N GLN A 117 -11.77 5.21 22.92
CA GLN A 117 -13.03 5.95 22.91
C GLN A 117 -12.74 7.45 23.01
N GLY A 118 -13.25 8.23 22.05
CA GLY A 118 -13.02 9.69 21.96
C GLY A 118 -11.81 10.10 21.14
N LEU A 119 -10.92 9.17 20.76
CA LEU A 119 -9.85 9.45 19.79
C LEU A 119 -10.37 9.33 18.34
N HIS A 120 -9.71 10.05 17.42
CA HIS A 120 -10.03 10.05 15.98
C HIS A 120 -9.00 9.25 15.16
N LEU A 121 -8.53 8.11 15.69
CA LEU A 121 -7.52 7.25 15.05
C LEU A 121 -7.98 6.76 13.66
N GLY A 122 -9.29 6.58 13.45
CA GLY A 122 -9.87 6.23 12.16
C GLY A 122 -9.68 7.29 11.08
N SER A 123 -9.80 8.59 11.38
CA SER A 123 -9.57 9.64 10.38
C SER A 123 -8.08 9.81 10.08
N VAL A 124 -7.22 9.71 11.10
CA VAL A 124 -5.76 9.64 10.94
C VAL A 124 -5.36 8.47 10.03
N ALA A 125 -5.99 7.31 10.19
CA ALA A 125 -5.74 6.15 9.33
C ALA A 125 -6.23 6.34 7.89
N VAL A 126 -7.38 6.99 7.67
CA VAL A 126 -7.86 7.36 6.33
C VAL A 126 -6.90 8.33 5.65
N ASP A 127 -6.40 9.34 6.38
CA ASP A 127 -5.37 10.24 5.86
C ASP A 127 -4.06 9.50 5.53
N ALA A 128 -3.65 8.53 6.35
CA ALA A 128 -2.51 7.67 6.03
C ALA A 128 -2.72 6.90 4.72
N PHE A 129 -3.93 6.37 4.47
CA PHE A 129 -4.25 5.74 3.18
C PHE A 129 -4.20 6.74 2.02
N PHE A 130 -4.75 7.95 2.18
CA PHE A 130 -4.76 8.98 1.13
C PHE A 130 -3.35 9.50 0.80
N VAL A 131 -2.55 9.85 1.80
CA VAL A 131 -1.15 10.28 1.64
C VAL A 131 -0.30 9.16 1.03
N LEU A 132 -0.45 7.92 1.51
CA LEU A 132 0.31 6.79 1.01
C LEU A 132 -0.04 6.46 -0.44
N SER A 133 -1.34 6.49 -0.79
CA SER A 133 -1.79 6.23 -2.15
C SER A 133 -1.28 7.32 -3.09
N SER A 134 -1.51 8.60 -2.78
CA SER A 134 -1.03 9.70 -3.61
C SER A 134 0.50 9.72 -3.75
N PHE A 135 1.24 9.50 -2.67
CA PHE A 135 2.70 9.39 -2.69
C PHE A 135 3.17 8.26 -3.61
N LEU A 136 2.71 7.01 -3.40
CA LEU A 136 3.17 5.86 -4.18
C LEU A 136 2.77 5.97 -5.66
N LEU A 137 1.54 6.41 -5.95
CA LEU A 137 1.06 6.54 -7.33
C LEU A 137 1.80 7.66 -8.07
N THR A 138 1.97 8.83 -7.44
CA THR A 138 2.75 9.93 -8.02
C THR A 138 4.20 9.51 -8.22
N TRP A 139 4.84 8.84 -7.26
CA TRP A 139 6.23 8.37 -7.40
C TRP A 139 6.42 7.41 -8.59
N LEU A 140 5.56 6.39 -8.68
CA LEU A 140 5.58 5.39 -9.74
C LEU A 140 5.31 6.02 -11.12
N PHE A 141 4.32 6.91 -11.20
CA PHE A 141 3.95 7.56 -12.46
C PHE A 141 4.99 8.61 -12.89
N LEU A 142 5.60 9.34 -11.95
CA LEU A 142 6.70 10.28 -12.18
C LEU A 142 7.94 9.58 -12.74
N LYS A 143 8.38 8.46 -12.13
CA LYS A 143 9.49 7.66 -12.66
C LYS A 143 9.19 7.08 -14.05
N LYS A 144 7.98 6.56 -14.29
CA LYS A 144 7.55 6.07 -15.61
C LYS A 144 7.54 7.20 -16.65
N SER A 145 7.10 8.40 -16.26
CA SER A 145 7.00 9.57 -17.13
C SER A 145 8.37 10.13 -17.54
N MET A 146 9.33 10.22 -16.61
CA MET A 146 10.70 10.63 -16.94
C MET A 146 11.33 9.73 -18.01
N LYS A 147 11.26 8.39 -17.81
CA LYS A 147 11.75 7.42 -18.78
C LYS A 147 11.06 7.54 -20.15
N MET A 148 9.76 7.83 -20.19
CA MET A 148 9.04 8.05 -21.46
C MET A 148 9.45 9.35 -22.17
N ILE A 149 9.80 10.40 -21.43
CA ILE A 149 10.31 11.66 -22.00
C ILE A 149 11.71 11.45 -22.57
N GLU A 150 12.60 10.77 -21.83
CA GLU A 150 13.94 10.39 -22.28
C GLU A 150 13.89 9.55 -23.57
N GLN A 151 12.93 8.63 -23.68
CA GLN A 151 12.70 7.78 -24.85
C GLN A 151 11.88 8.44 -25.97
N GLN A 152 11.61 9.75 -25.90
CA GLN A 152 10.79 10.52 -26.85
C GLN A 152 9.45 9.82 -27.21
N ALA A 153 8.78 9.27 -26.19
CA ALA A 153 7.58 8.48 -26.36
C ALA A 153 6.44 9.24 -27.06
N GLY A 154 6.04 8.77 -28.24
CA GLY A 154 4.90 9.32 -28.98
C GLY A 154 3.56 9.13 -28.26
N ILE A 155 2.55 9.91 -28.67
CA ILE A 155 1.23 10.02 -28.03
C ILE A 155 0.56 8.66 -27.76
N ARG A 156 0.71 7.68 -28.67
CA ARG A 156 0.17 6.32 -28.51
C ARG A 156 0.77 5.56 -27.32
N LEU A 157 2.04 5.78 -27.00
CA LEU A 157 2.68 5.12 -25.86
C LEU A 157 2.25 5.76 -24.54
N TRP A 158 2.00 7.08 -24.53
CA TRP A 158 1.38 7.79 -23.40
C TRP A 158 -0.05 7.30 -23.12
N THR A 159 -0.91 7.15 -24.14
CA THR A 159 -2.27 6.64 -23.92
C THR A 159 -2.26 5.19 -23.42
N ILE A 160 -1.36 4.34 -23.93
CA ILE A 160 -1.14 2.98 -23.40
C ILE A 160 -0.65 3.03 -21.94
N ALA A 161 0.28 3.93 -21.60
CA ALA A 161 0.82 4.05 -20.25
C ALA A 161 -0.21 4.54 -19.23
N LEU A 162 -1.13 5.42 -19.66
CA LEU A 162 -2.24 5.95 -18.88
C LEU A 162 -3.37 4.92 -18.71
N LEU A 163 -3.73 4.20 -19.77
CA LEU A 163 -4.68 3.08 -19.70
C LEU A 163 -4.17 1.98 -18.78
N ASP A 164 -2.88 1.62 -18.88
CA ASP A 164 -2.20 0.69 -17.99
C ASP A 164 -2.23 1.12 -16.53
N TYR A 165 -2.12 2.43 -16.27
CA TYR A 165 -2.26 3.00 -14.92
C TYR A 165 -3.70 2.84 -14.41
N PHE A 166 -4.71 3.32 -15.14
CA PHE A 166 -6.10 3.27 -14.68
C PHE A 166 -6.62 1.84 -14.52
N GLN A 167 -6.35 0.93 -15.45
CA GLN A 167 -6.82 -0.46 -15.36
C GLN A 167 -6.26 -1.17 -14.12
N LYS A 168 -4.97 -0.98 -13.79
CA LYS A 168 -4.37 -1.51 -12.55
C LYS A 168 -5.01 -0.97 -11.27
N ARG A 169 -5.55 0.26 -11.28
CA ARG A 169 -6.25 0.85 -10.13
C ARG A 169 -7.70 0.38 -10.05
N PHE A 170 -8.39 0.31 -11.17
CA PHE A 170 -9.74 -0.25 -11.26
C PHE A 170 -9.77 -1.68 -10.71
N PHE A 171 -8.96 -2.59 -11.25
CA PHE A 171 -8.91 -3.99 -10.78
C PHE A 171 -8.38 -4.17 -9.35
N ARG A 172 -7.64 -3.20 -8.79
CA ARG A 172 -7.20 -3.25 -7.39
C ARG A 172 -8.34 -2.94 -6.41
N VAL A 173 -9.26 -2.05 -6.78
CA VAL A 173 -10.28 -1.47 -5.86
C VAL A 173 -11.69 -1.94 -6.19
N TYR A 174 -12.09 -1.82 -7.45
CA TYR A 174 -13.51 -1.91 -7.85
C TYR A 174 -14.13 -3.32 -7.68
N PRO A 175 -13.47 -4.45 -8.01
CA PRO A 175 -14.14 -5.75 -7.95
C PRO A 175 -14.57 -6.19 -6.55
N LEU A 176 -13.72 -6.00 -5.53
CA LEU A 176 -14.10 -6.32 -4.15
C LEU A 176 -15.14 -5.33 -3.60
N PHE A 177 -15.06 -4.06 -3.98
CA PHE A 177 -16.12 -3.08 -3.71
C PHE A 177 -17.46 -3.51 -4.31
N ALA A 178 -17.49 -3.87 -5.60
CA ALA A 178 -18.70 -4.27 -6.30
C ALA A 178 -19.32 -5.55 -5.69
N VAL A 179 -18.51 -6.57 -5.39
CA VAL A 179 -18.98 -7.78 -4.69
C VAL A 179 -19.56 -7.42 -3.32
N THR A 180 -18.94 -6.50 -2.58
CA THR A 180 -19.44 -6.07 -1.26
C THR A 180 -20.77 -5.31 -1.37
N ALA A 181 -20.89 -4.41 -2.34
CA ALA A 181 -22.14 -3.69 -2.61
C ALA A 181 -23.26 -4.65 -3.04
N ILE A 182 -23.00 -5.55 -4.00
CA ILE A 182 -23.97 -6.58 -4.41
C ILE A 182 -24.36 -7.48 -3.22
N SER A 183 -23.42 -7.85 -2.35
CA SER A 183 -23.73 -8.63 -1.14
C SER A 183 -24.64 -7.88 -0.17
N LEU A 184 -24.46 -6.56 -0.01
CA LEU A 184 -25.34 -5.73 0.81
C LEU A 184 -26.74 -5.57 0.20
N TYR A 185 -26.86 -5.48 -1.12
CA TYR A 185 -28.16 -5.41 -1.81
C TYR A 185 -29.04 -6.63 -1.50
N PHE A 186 -28.46 -7.83 -1.46
CA PHE A 186 -29.20 -9.05 -1.09
C PHE A 186 -29.45 -9.21 0.42
N MET A 187 -28.90 -8.34 1.27
CA MET A 187 -29.16 -8.38 2.72
C MET A 187 -30.43 -7.62 3.10
N PRO A 188 -31.21 -8.10 4.09
CA PRO A 188 -32.35 -7.36 4.62
C PRO A 188 -31.91 -6.07 5.33
N LEU A 189 -32.80 -5.07 5.38
CA LEU A 189 -32.51 -3.73 5.91
C LEU A 189 -31.87 -3.74 7.31
N TYR A 190 -32.29 -4.63 8.21
CA TYR A 190 -31.70 -4.72 9.56
C TYR A 190 -30.19 -5.07 9.54
N ALA A 191 -29.73 -5.81 8.53
CA ALA A 191 -28.33 -6.17 8.34
C ALA A 191 -27.58 -5.04 7.64
N GLN A 192 -28.18 -4.41 6.63
CA GLN A 192 -27.63 -3.20 5.99
C GLN A 192 -27.40 -2.07 7.02
N HIS A 193 -28.39 -1.79 7.88
CA HIS A 193 -28.26 -0.84 8.99
C HIS A 193 -27.18 -1.25 9.99
N ARG A 194 -27.09 -2.54 10.35
CA ARG A 194 -26.11 -3.05 11.32
C ARG A 194 -24.67 -2.94 10.85
N TYR A 195 -24.41 -3.21 9.57
CA TYR A 195 -23.05 -3.33 9.04
C TYR A 195 -22.57 -2.06 8.32
N PHE A 196 -23.47 -1.31 7.67
CA PHE A 196 -23.16 -0.14 6.84
C PHE A 196 -24.03 1.10 7.16
N HIS A 197 -24.75 1.10 8.29
CA HIS A 197 -25.51 2.25 8.80
C HIS A 197 -26.58 2.83 7.84
N VAL A 198 -27.07 2.00 6.90
CA VAL A 198 -28.23 2.30 6.03
C VAL A 198 -29.48 2.52 6.89
N LYS A 199 -30.06 3.73 6.92
CA LYS A 199 -31.18 4.04 7.83
C LYS A 199 -32.54 3.68 7.23
N LYS A 200 -32.73 3.92 5.93
CA LYS A 200 -33.94 3.63 5.17
C LYS A 200 -33.62 2.80 3.92
N PRO A 201 -34.59 2.03 3.37
CA PRO A 201 -34.42 1.36 2.08
C PRO A 201 -34.04 2.34 0.95
N GLU A 202 -34.61 3.54 0.97
CA GLU A 202 -34.35 4.62 0.00
C GLU A 202 -32.89 5.12 0.00
N ASP A 203 -32.17 4.95 1.12
CA ASP A 203 -30.76 5.35 1.25
C ASP A 203 -29.82 4.36 0.52
N TYR A 204 -30.33 3.22 0.05
CA TYR A 204 -29.54 2.16 -0.59
C TYR A 204 -30.10 1.74 -1.95
N ASP A 205 -29.47 2.26 -3.00
CA ASP A 205 -29.72 1.90 -4.40
C ASP A 205 -28.44 1.34 -5.00
N LEU A 206 -28.46 0.07 -5.43
CA LEU A 206 -27.26 -0.63 -5.91
C LEU A 206 -26.61 0.07 -7.11
N GLY A 207 -27.42 0.62 -8.04
CA GLY A 207 -26.90 1.34 -9.20
C GLY A 207 -26.19 2.62 -8.80
N LYS A 208 -26.82 3.42 -7.93
CA LYS A 208 -26.25 4.66 -7.40
C LYS A 208 -25.00 4.41 -6.54
N VAL A 209 -24.98 3.34 -5.74
CA VAL A 209 -23.81 2.90 -4.96
C VAL A 209 -22.66 2.53 -5.89
N LEU A 210 -22.88 1.67 -6.90
CA LEU A 210 -21.85 1.24 -7.85
C LEU A 210 -21.29 2.40 -8.70
N MET A 211 -22.11 3.41 -8.99
CA MET A 211 -21.69 4.64 -9.67
C MET A 211 -21.13 5.73 -8.73
N PHE A 212 -21.01 5.44 -7.43
CA PHE A 212 -20.54 6.38 -6.39
C PHE A 212 -21.32 7.71 -6.29
N TYR A 213 -22.62 7.68 -6.56
CA TYR A 213 -23.47 8.89 -6.54
C TYR A 213 -23.46 9.57 -5.16
N SER A 214 -23.49 10.91 -5.14
CA SER A 214 -23.53 11.71 -3.92
C SER A 214 -24.77 11.35 -3.08
N GLY A 215 -24.57 11.11 -1.78
CA GLY A 215 -25.61 10.63 -0.86
C GLY A 215 -25.64 9.10 -0.66
N PHE A 216 -25.31 8.31 -1.68
CA PHE A 216 -25.39 6.83 -1.65
C PHE A 216 -24.08 6.16 -1.20
N ARG A 217 -23.16 6.92 -0.60
CA ARG A 217 -21.82 6.48 -0.22
C ARG A 217 -21.83 5.98 1.22
N VAL A 218 -22.45 4.82 1.47
CA VAL A 218 -22.73 4.31 2.82
C VAL A 218 -21.48 3.84 3.58
N HIS A 219 -21.37 4.23 4.86
CA HIS A 219 -20.23 3.92 5.73
C HIS A 219 -18.88 4.13 5.00
N VAL A 220 -17.92 3.21 5.15
CA VAL A 220 -16.58 3.23 4.52
C VAL A 220 -16.53 3.46 3.01
N PHE A 221 -17.63 3.31 2.26
CA PHE A 221 -17.62 3.58 0.81
C PHE A 221 -17.37 5.05 0.46
N TRP A 222 -17.45 5.99 1.42
CA TRP A 222 -17.21 7.41 1.16
C TRP A 222 -15.81 7.75 0.66
N THR A 223 -14.79 6.99 1.06
CA THR A 223 -13.38 7.25 0.70
C THR A 223 -13.04 6.83 -0.73
N LEU A 224 -13.72 5.83 -1.27
CA LEU A 224 -13.43 5.25 -2.59
C LEU A 224 -13.52 6.26 -3.75
N PRO A 225 -14.60 7.06 -3.90
CA PRO A 225 -14.66 8.06 -4.96
C PRO A 225 -13.72 9.25 -4.75
N LEU A 226 -13.25 9.52 -3.52
CA LEU A 226 -12.19 10.51 -3.29
C LEU A 226 -10.86 9.99 -3.85
N GLU A 227 -10.51 8.76 -3.51
CA GLU A 227 -9.27 8.13 -4.02
C GLU A 227 -9.32 7.97 -5.56
N ILE A 228 -10.42 7.47 -6.11
CA ILE A 228 -10.63 7.32 -7.56
C ILE A 228 -10.60 8.69 -8.25
N GLY A 229 -11.25 9.72 -7.68
CA GLY A 229 -11.21 11.08 -8.21
C GLY A 229 -9.78 11.64 -8.25
N TYR A 230 -8.99 11.40 -7.19
CA TYR A 230 -7.60 11.83 -7.15
C TYR A 230 -6.71 11.10 -8.17
N TYR A 231 -7.03 9.85 -8.54
CA TYR A 231 -6.28 9.14 -9.59
C TYR A 231 -6.27 9.87 -10.94
N PHE A 232 -7.29 10.70 -11.25
CA PHE A 232 -7.33 11.53 -12.45
C PHE A 232 -6.49 12.82 -12.31
N VAL A 233 -6.26 13.30 -11.08
CA VAL A 233 -5.41 14.47 -10.80
C VAL A 233 -3.93 14.14 -10.96
N ILE A 234 -3.51 12.93 -10.56
CA ILE A 234 -2.09 12.51 -10.55
C ILE A 234 -1.38 12.68 -11.90
N PRO A 235 -1.93 12.26 -13.06
CA PRO A 235 -1.28 12.48 -14.36
C PRO A 235 -1.01 13.96 -14.66
N MET A 236 -1.99 14.83 -14.40
CA MET A 236 -1.84 16.28 -14.62
C MET A 236 -0.82 16.89 -13.67
N PHE A 237 -0.85 16.49 -12.39
CA PHE A 237 0.12 16.91 -11.38
C PHE A 237 1.56 16.52 -11.76
N VAL A 238 1.76 15.29 -12.22
CA VAL A 238 3.09 14.80 -12.67
C VAL A 238 3.57 15.54 -13.91
N LEU A 239 2.71 15.78 -14.90
CA LEU A 239 3.07 16.54 -16.09
C LEU A 239 3.46 17.98 -15.75
N ALA A 240 2.71 18.64 -14.85
CA ALA A 240 3.06 19.97 -14.34
C ALA A 240 4.43 19.97 -13.62
N ALA A 241 4.64 19.05 -12.67
CA ALA A 241 5.90 18.93 -11.93
C ALA A 241 7.13 18.65 -12.83
N LEU A 242 6.94 17.92 -13.93
CA LEU A 242 7.97 17.71 -14.95
C LEU A 242 8.19 18.94 -15.83
N GLY A 243 7.12 19.61 -16.25
CA GLY A 243 7.17 20.84 -17.06
C GLY A 243 7.93 21.98 -16.37
N MET A 244 7.84 22.08 -15.04
CA MET A 244 8.57 23.09 -14.25
C MET A 244 10.10 22.87 -14.19
N ARG A 245 10.62 21.69 -14.61
CA ARG A 245 12.05 21.36 -14.73
C ARG A 245 12.90 21.76 -13.49
N ARG A 246 13.68 22.85 -13.60
CA ARG A 246 14.57 23.40 -12.54
C ARG A 246 13.83 24.35 -11.59
N LEU A 247 12.74 24.96 -12.03
CA LEU A 247 11.88 25.88 -11.26
C LEU A 247 10.79 25.15 -10.45
N TRP A 248 10.89 23.82 -10.29
CA TRP A 248 9.92 23.01 -9.54
C TRP A 248 9.68 23.53 -8.11
N TRP A 249 10.71 24.10 -7.47
CA TRP A 249 10.63 24.71 -6.13
C TRP A 249 9.68 25.92 -6.08
N VAL A 250 9.55 26.68 -7.18
CA VAL A 250 8.65 27.84 -7.31
C VAL A 250 7.18 27.43 -7.19
N GLY A 251 6.82 26.21 -7.57
CA GLY A 251 5.49 25.65 -7.38
C GLY A 251 5.36 24.85 -6.08
N ALA A 252 6.40 24.11 -5.72
CA ALA A 252 6.41 23.27 -4.52
C ALA A 252 6.26 24.07 -3.22
N VAL A 253 6.89 25.25 -3.10
CA VAL A 253 6.84 26.07 -1.88
C VAL A 253 5.46 26.70 -1.66
N PRO A 254 4.84 27.41 -2.64
CA PRO A 254 3.46 27.89 -2.48
C PRO A 254 2.46 26.76 -2.28
N LEU A 255 2.64 25.62 -2.95
CA LEU A 255 1.79 24.44 -2.76
C LEU A 255 1.90 23.90 -1.33
N LEU A 256 3.10 23.83 -0.74
CA LEU A 256 3.29 23.42 0.65
C LEU A 256 2.62 24.38 1.63
N VAL A 257 2.79 25.70 1.43
CA VAL A 257 2.15 26.74 2.25
C VAL A 257 0.63 26.62 2.19
N TRP A 258 0.07 26.44 0.98
CA TRP A 258 -1.36 26.23 0.81
C TRP A 258 -1.86 24.90 1.42
N ILE A 259 -1.11 23.79 1.28
CA ILE A 259 -1.45 22.52 1.95
C ILE A 259 -1.50 22.69 3.48
N MET A 260 -0.55 23.43 4.07
CA MET A 260 -0.56 23.72 5.50
C MET A 260 -1.72 24.63 5.90
N HIS A 261 -1.98 25.70 5.13
CA HIS A 261 -3.11 26.60 5.35
C HIS A 261 -4.45 25.85 5.32
N GLU A 262 -4.76 25.14 4.24
CA GLU A 262 -5.98 24.33 4.12
C GLU A 262 -6.06 23.27 5.22
N GLY A 263 -4.92 22.65 5.57
CA GLY A 263 -4.85 21.66 6.63
C GLY A 263 -5.31 22.17 8.00
N PHE A 264 -4.91 23.39 8.37
CA PHE A 264 -5.28 23.97 9.68
C PHE A 264 -6.65 24.65 9.68
N TYR A 265 -7.07 25.26 8.56
CA TYR A 265 -8.25 26.13 8.54
C TYR A 265 -9.49 25.53 7.85
N THR A 266 -9.36 24.48 7.04
CA THR A 266 -10.49 23.91 6.29
C THR A 266 -11.26 22.88 7.12
N TYR A 267 -12.54 23.13 7.36
CA TYR A 267 -13.45 22.14 7.97
C TYR A 267 -13.59 20.91 7.08
N ARG A 268 -13.41 19.72 7.66
CA ARG A 268 -13.39 18.44 6.93
C ARG A 268 -13.95 17.31 7.79
N ILE A 269 -14.94 16.60 7.26
CA ILE A 269 -15.53 15.39 7.83
C ILE A 269 -15.77 14.34 6.73
N ASP A 270 -16.24 13.16 7.12
CA ASP A 270 -16.66 12.08 6.25
C ASP A 270 -17.81 12.46 5.30
N HIS A 271 -17.99 11.68 4.24
CA HIS A 271 -19.00 11.88 3.19
C HIS A 271 -18.98 13.22 2.42
N MET A 272 -18.02 14.11 2.69
CA MET A 272 -17.77 15.34 1.92
C MET A 272 -17.20 15.06 0.50
N PRO A 273 -17.18 16.06 -0.41
CA PRO A 273 -16.52 15.94 -1.71
C PRO A 273 -14.98 15.93 -1.61
N LEU A 274 -14.31 15.74 -2.76
CA LEU A 274 -12.85 15.68 -2.85
C LEU A 274 -12.14 17.01 -2.51
N ALA A 275 -12.72 18.17 -2.85
CA ALA A 275 -12.02 19.44 -2.73
C ALA A 275 -11.51 19.75 -1.29
N PRO A 276 -12.32 19.61 -0.22
CA PRO A 276 -11.82 19.79 1.16
C PRO A 276 -10.83 18.71 1.65
N HIS A 277 -10.67 17.61 0.91
CA HIS A 277 -9.68 16.56 1.16
C HIS A 277 -8.42 16.71 0.29
N LEU A 278 -8.40 17.67 -0.64
CA LEU A 278 -7.41 17.73 -1.71
C LEU A 278 -5.99 18.02 -1.19
N HIS A 279 -5.87 18.80 -0.10
CA HIS A 279 -4.60 19.07 0.57
C HIS A 279 -3.95 17.80 1.14
N THR A 280 -4.74 16.84 1.63
CA THR A 280 -4.26 15.54 2.15
C THR A 280 -3.58 14.72 1.06
N PHE A 281 -4.21 14.61 -0.10
CA PHE A 281 -3.65 13.89 -1.25
C PHE A 281 -2.44 14.64 -1.86
N LEU A 282 -2.53 15.97 -2.00
CA LEU A 282 -1.44 16.77 -2.55
C LEU A 282 -0.18 16.78 -1.66
N ALA A 283 -0.31 16.62 -0.33
CA ALA A 283 0.84 16.41 0.55
C ALA A 283 1.67 15.18 0.12
N GLY A 284 1.04 14.01 -0.04
CA GLY A 284 1.74 12.80 -0.49
C GLY A 284 2.32 12.94 -1.90
N SER A 285 1.61 13.54 -2.84
CA SER A 285 2.11 13.77 -4.20
C SER A 285 3.28 14.76 -4.25
N LEU A 286 3.24 15.83 -3.45
CA LEU A 286 4.36 16.76 -3.30
C LEU A 286 5.56 16.05 -2.65
N GLY A 287 5.35 15.23 -1.62
CA GLY A 287 6.38 14.40 -1.02
C GLY A 287 7.08 13.49 -2.03
N ALA A 288 6.33 12.88 -2.94
CA ALA A 288 6.89 12.04 -4.00
C ALA A 288 7.77 12.84 -4.99
N VAL A 289 7.38 14.08 -5.32
CA VAL A 289 8.20 14.99 -6.14
C VAL A 289 9.48 15.40 -5.39
N VAL A 290 9.37 15.80 -4.12
CA VAL A 290 10.51 16.15 -3.26
C VAL A 290 11.48 14.97 -3.14
N PHE A 291 10.98 13.77 -2.87
CA PHE A 291 11.78 12.55 -2.81
C PHE A 291 12.52 12.28 -4.12
N VAL A 292 11.84 12.31 -5.27
CA VAL A 292 12.47 12.05 -6.57
C VAL A 292 13.54 13.10 -6.91
N LYS A 293 13.26 14.38 -6.67
CA LYS A 293 14.23 15.46 -6.90
C LYS A 293 15.44 15.34 -5.97
N ALA A 294 15.25 14.96 -4.71
CA ALA A 294 16.33 14.69 -3.77
C ALA A 294 17.16 13.47 -4.16
N ASP A 295 16.52 12.34 -4.50
CA ASP A 295 17.18 11.10 -4.97
C ASP A 295 18.04 11.34 -6.21
N MET A 296 17.52 12.08 -7.19
CA MET A 296 18.29 12.50 -8.38
C MET A 296 19.47 13.40 -8.00
N TRP A 297 19.24 14.47 -7.24
CA TRP A 297 20.30 15.41 -6.84
C TRP A 297 21.43 14.72 -6.06
N ILE A 298 21.11 13.81 -5.14
CA ILE A 298 22.09 13.03 -4.37
C ILE A 298 22.95 12.15 -5.30
N LYS A 299 22.34 11.54 -6.33
CA LYS A 299 23.05 10.71 -7.31
C LYS A 299 23.93 11.53 -8.24
N ASP A 300 23.39 12.60 -8.83
CA ASP A 300 24.09 13.47 -9.78
C ASP A 300 25.32 14.13 -9.13
N THR A 301 25.19 14.60 -7.90
CA THR A 301 26.29 15.24 -7.14
C THR A 301 27.18 14.24 -6.39
N ARG A 302 26.84 12.94 -6.40
CA ARG A 302 27.43 11.88 -5.56
C ARG A 302 27.52 12.27 -4.07
N PHE A 303 26.54 13.03 -3.58
CA PHE A 303 26.55 13.61 -2.24
C PHE A 303 26.48 12.53 -1.15
N LYS A 304 27.51 12.46 -0.30
CA LYS A 304 27.53 11.57 0.87
C LYS A 304 26.97 12.30 2.09
N LEU A 305 25.87 11.79 2.66
CA LEU A 305 25.30 12.33 3.90
C LEU A 305 26.29 12.21 5.08
N ARG A 306 26.97 13.33 5.38
CA ARG A 306 27.74 13.52 6.63
C ARG A 306 26.84 13.35 7.86
N TRP A 307 27.43 13.00 9.01
CA TRP A 307 26.74 12.75 10.27
C TRP A 307 25.80 13.90 10.71
N TRP A 308 26.24 15.17 10.61
CA TRP A 308 25.39 16.33 10.92
C TRP A 308 24.09 16.38 10.10
N HIS A 309 24.14 16.08 8.80
CA HIS A 309 22.92 16.02 7.98
C HIS A 309 21.97 14.91 8.46
N LYS A 310 22.52 13.77 8.89
CA LYS A 310 21.72 12.68 9.47
C LYS A 310 21.06 13.13 10.78
N ILE A 311 21.78 13.83 11.67
CA ILE A 311 21.17 14.39 12.89
C ILE A 311 20.02 15.33 12.54
N VAL A 312 20.23 16.28 11.64
CA VAL A 312 19.17 17.24 11.25
C VAL A 312 17.94 16.52 10.71
N LEU A 313 18.11 15.51 9.84
CA LEU A 313 17.00 14.68 9.35
C LEU A 313 16.30 13.93 10.49
N ARG A 314 17.03 13.35 11.46
CA ARG A 314 16.44 12.67 12.62
C ARG A 314 15.72 13.59 13.60
N VAL A 315 16.19 14.83 13.76
CA VAL A 315 15.50 15.84 14.57
C VAL A 315 14.19 16.26 13.90
N VAL A 316 14.20 16.49 12.58
CA VAL A 316 12.98 16.82 11.81
C VAL A 316 11.99 15.64 11.80
N GLU A 317 12.47 14.42 11.63
CA GLU A 317 11.66 13.19 11.73
C GLU A 317 11.04 13.04 13.13
N GLY A 318 11.87 13.10 14.19
CA GLY A 318 11.41 12.98 15.57
C GLY A 318 10.37 14.03 15.94
N LEU A 319 10.56 15.29 15.51
CA LEU A 319 9.59 16.35 15.67
C LEU A 319 8.29 16.08 14.87
N SER A 320 8.41 15.60 13.64
CA SER A 320 7.25 15.22 12.81
C SER A 320 6.44 14.10 13.45
N ILE A 321 7.11 13.11 14.05
CA ILE A 321 6.47 12.00 14.78
C ILE A 321 5.85 12.48 16.09
N ALA A 322 6.53 13.34 16.86
CA ALA A 322 5.98 13.92 18.08
C ALA A 322 4.71 14.74 17.79
N LEU A 323 4.70 15.57 16.74
CA LEU A 323 3.53 16.31 16.30
C LEU A 323 2.41 15.38 15.79
N LEU A 324 2.75 14.37 14.97
CA LEU A 324 1.80 13.36 14.49
C LEU A 324 1.11 12.63 15.65
N LEU A 325 1.88 12.22 16.66
CA LEU A 325 1.37 11.52 17.84
C LEU A 325 0.56 12.47 18.74
N SER A 326 1.01 13.70 18.96
CA SER A 326 0.24 14.73 19.68
C SER A 326 -1.13 14.94 19.07
N VAL A 327 -1.20 15.09 17.74
CA VAL A 327 -2.45 15.25 17.00
C VAL A 327 -3.32 13.99 17.05
N SER A 328 -2.71 12.80 16.99
CA SER A 328 -3.44 11.51 17.03
C SER A 328 -3.98 11.14 18.41
N PHE A 329 -3.31 11.60 19.48
CA PHE A 329 -3.59 11.26 20.88
C PHE A 329 -3.88 12.50 21.74
N GLN A 330 -4.48 13.55 21.15
CA GLN A 330 -5.04 14.71 21.85
C GLN A 330 -4.07 15.43 22.82
N GLY A 331 -2.86 15.77 22.37
CA GLY A 331 -1.90 16.57 23.15
C GLY A 331 -0.70 15.80 23.71
N LEU A 332 -0.58 14.50 23.40
CA LEU A 332 0.55 13.65 23.81
C LEU A 332 1.92 14.33 23.58
N PHE A 333 2.77 14.26 24.61
CA PHE A 333 4.03 15.01 24.80
C PHE A 333 3.90 16.51 25.07
N PHE A 334 2.91 17.21 24.51
CA PHE A 334 2.82 18.67 24.63
C PHE A 334 2.11 19.12 25.91
N ASP A 335 1.02 18.48 26.34
CA ASP A 335 0.25 18.89 27.54
C ASP A 335 1.09 18.98 28.83
N TRP A 336 2.23 18.28 28.86
CA TRP A 336 3.20 18.25 29.96
C TRP A 336 4.22 19.40 29.94
N ILE A 337 4.30 20.14 28.83
CA ILE A 337 5.38 21.10 28.50
C ILE A 337 4.80 22.47 28.11
N HIS A 338 3.74 22.51 27.30
CA HIS A 338 3.09 23.74 26.85
C HIS A 338 1.65 23.46 26.38
N GLN A 339 0.80 24.49 26.30
CA GLN A 339 -0.50 24.35 25.63
C GLN A 339 -0.27 23.86 24.18
N ASN A 340 -1.09 22.92 23.71
CA ASN A 340 -0.86 22.25 22.44
C ASN A 340 -0.71 23.28 21.30
N PRO A 341 0.46 23.38 20.64
CA PRO A 341 0.73 24.43 19.66
C PRO A 341 -0.02 24.21 18.34
N VAL A 342 -0.65 23.04 18.15
CA VAL A 342 -1.49 22.75 17.00
C VAL A 342 -2.94 23.17 17.34
N PRO A 343 -3.54 24.12 16.60
CA PRO A 343 -4.94 24.46 16.76
C PRO A 343 -5.83 23.22 16.61
N ALA A 344 -6.89 23.13 17.41
CA ALA A 344 -7.92 22.11 17.22
C ALA A 344 -8.57 22.34 15.85
N ALA A 345 -8.15 21.56 14.84
CA ALA A 345 -8.76 21.58 13.52
C ALA A 345 -10.27 21.33 13.68
N PRO A 346 -11.15 22.08 12.99
CA PRO A 346 -12.57 22.07 13.31
C PRO A 346 -13.31 20.78 12.88
N GLY A 347 -12.59 19.76 12.40
CA GLY A 347 -13.10 18.44 12.03
C GLY A 347 -12.01 17.37 12.14
N PHE A 348 -11.76 16.60 11.07
CA PHE A 348 -10.68 15.62 11.02
C PHE A 348 -9.30 16.26 11.11
N ALA A 349 -8.50 15.74 12.04
CA ALA A 349 -7.20 16.28 12.39
C ALA A 349 -6.18 16.26 11.23
N PHE A 350 -5.30 17.27 11.18
CA PHE A 350 -4.34 17.45 10.10
C PHE A 350 -2.98 16.80 10.39
N VAL A 351 -2.73 15.68 9.71
CA VAL A 351 -1.56 14.82 9.91
C VAL A 351 -0.72 14.58 8.65
N SER A 352 -1.18 15.07 7.49
CA SER A 352 -0.65 14.64 6.19
C SER A 352 0.76 15.14 5.89
N VAL A 353 1.11 16.36 6.32
CA VAL A 353 2.46 16.93 6.13
C VAL A 353 3.47 16.21 7.01
N GLN A 354 3.10 15.91 8.26
CA GLN A 354 3.92 15.18 9.22
C GLN A 354 4.21 13.76 8.72
N MET A 355 3.17 13.03 8.26
CA MET A 355 3.35 11.72 7.63
C MET A 355 4.23 11.78 6.37
N THR A 356 4.00 12.77 5.50
CA THR A 356 4.79 12.97 4.28
C THR A 356 6.26 13.21 4.60
N ALA A 357 6.56 14.05 5.60
CA ALA A 357 7.93 14.31 6.03
C ALA A 357 8.64 13.03 6.49
N VAL A 358 7.98 12.22 7.33
CA VAL A 358 8.52 10.92 7.78
C VAL A 358 8.76 9.98 6.58
N PHE A 359 7.83 9.88 5.62
CA PHE A 359 8.01 9.02 4.44
C PHE A 359 9.21 9.46 3.59
N VAL A 360 9.37 10.76 3.35
CA VAL A 360 10.50 11.29 2.56
C VAL A 360 11.82 11.08 3.29
N ILE A 361 11.87 11.30 4.61
CA ILE A 361 13.10 11.11 5.41
C ILE A 361 13.50 9.64 5.44
N GLU A 362 12.57 8.71 5.73
CA GLU A 362 12.89 7.27 5.79
C GLU A 362 13.24 6.67 4.42
N MET A 363 12.74 7.24 3.31
CA MET A 363 13.19 6.82 1.97
C MET A 363 14.57 7.34 1.58
N ILE A 364 15.04 8.45 2.16
CA ILE A 364 16.39 9.00 1.93
C ILE A 364 17.40 8.38 2.91
N CYS A 365 16.99 8.16 4.15
CA CYS A 365 17.82 7.60 5.21
C CYS A 365 16.94 6.70 6.11
N PRO A 366 16.87 5.38 5.84
CA PRO A 366 16.08 4.45 6.66
C PRO A 366 16.56 4.38 8.13
N SER A 367 15.62 4.17 9.07
CA SER A 367 15.88 4.02 10.51
C SER A 367 15.22 2.78 11.11
N CYS A 368 15.29 2.66 12.44
CA CYS A 368 14.50 1.69 13.21
C CYS A 368 12.98 1.81 12.97
N ILE A 369 12.46 2.97 12.54
CA ILE A 369 11.05 3.16 12.20
C ILE A 369 10.71 2.36 10.93
N SER A 370 11.51 2.49 9.87
CA SER A 370 11.37 1.63 8.69
C SER A 370 11.50 0.15 9.05
N THR A 371 12.49 -0.25 9.85
CA THR A 371 12.64 -1.64 10.33
C THR A 371 11.41 -2.15 11.08
N MET A 372 10.83 -1.32 11.95
CA MET A 372 9.61 -1.65 12.70
C MET A 372 8.42 -1.89 11.76
N PHE A 373 8.24 -1.02 10.76
CA PHE A 373 7.18 -1.19 9.76
C PHE A 373 7.47 -2.33 8.77
N GLU A 374 8.72 -2.75 8.59
CA GLU A 374 9.08 -3.94 7.81
C GLU A 374 8.78 -5.26 8.52
N TRP A 375 8.25 -5.23 9.74
CA TRP A 375 7.77 -6.42 10.44
C TRP A 375 6.71 -7.18 9.62
N SER A 376 6.89 -8.49 9.52
CA SER A 376 6.08 -9.39 8.66
C SER A 376 4.57 -9.28 8.93
N VAL A 377 4.17 -9.10 10.19
CA VAL A 377 2.78 -8.91 10.58
C VAL A 377 2.20 -7.64 9.96
N LEU A 378 2.83 -6.47 10.18
CA LEU A 378 2.35 -5.19 9.64
C LEU A 378 2.34 -5.21 8.10
N ARG A 379 3.36 -5.78 7.46
CA ARG A 379 3.38 -5.98 6.01
C ARG A 379 2.24 -6.85 5.49
N TYR A 380 1.86 -7.91 6.23
CA TYR A 380 0.76 -8.78 5.84
C TYR A 380 -0.58 -8.07 5.92
N TRP A 381 -0.86 -7.39 7.05
CA TRP A 381 -2.00 -6.50 7.20
C TRP A 381 -2.00 -5.40 6.12
N GLY A 382 -0.82 -4.92 5.74
CA GLY A 382 -0.62 -4.04 4.59
C GLY A 382 -1.08 -4.67 3.28
N LYS A 383 -0.64 -5.90 2.96
CA LYS A 383 -1.02 -6.63 1.75
C LYS A 383 -2.54 -6.73 1.61
N ILE A 384 -3.25 -7.12 2.67
CA ILE A 384 -4.72 -7.32 2.69
C ILE A 384 -5.51 -6.07 3.14
N SER A 385 -4.84 -4.93 3.32
CA SER A 385 -5.41 -3.73 3.96
C SER A 385 -6.72 -3.23 3.35
N PHE A 386 -6.87 -3.34 2.02
CA PHE A 386 -8.10 -2.95 1.33
C PHE A 386 -9.28 -3.86 1.70
N SER A 387 -9.05 -5.18 1.71
CA SER A 387 -10.00 -6.17 2.19
C SER A 387 -10.37 -5.97 3.67
N VAL A 388 -9.40 -5.62 4.54
CA VAL A 388 -9.67 -5.24 5.95
C VAL A 388 -10.52 -3.98 6.04
N TYR A 389 -10.12 -2.92 5.34
CA TYR A 389 -10.81 -1.62 5.34
C TYR A 389 -12.27 -1.77 4.94
N LEU A 390 -12.56 -2.54 3.89
CA LEU A 390 -13.90 -2.67 3.35
C LEU A 390 -14.81 -3.59 4.17
N LEU A 391 -14.28 -4.67 4.75
CA LEU A 391 -15.09 -5.76 5.31
C LEU A 391 -15.12 -5.83 6.84
N HIS A 392 -14.28 -5.08 7.55
CA HIS A 392 -14.20 -5.17 9.02
C HIS A 392 -15.56 -4.99 9.72
N SER A 393 -16.44 -4.14 9.17
CA SER A 393 -17.74 -3.80 9.75
C SER A 393 -18.66 -5.03 9.89
N PHE A 394 -18.57 -6.00 8.96
CA PHE A 394 -19.31 -7.27 9.05
C PHE A 394 -18.94 -8.09 10.28
N VAL A 395 -17.69 -8.01 10.74
CA VAL A 395 -17.18 -8.73 11.93
C VAL A 395 -17.37 -7.89 13.19
N VAL A 396 -16.96 -6.62 13.15
CA VAL A 396 -16.93 -5.72 14.31
C VAL A 396 -18.32 -5.47 14.89
N TYR A 397 -19.34 -5.38 14.03
CA TYR A 397 -20.74 -5.18 14.41
C TYR A 397 -21.57 -6.47 14.45
N HIS A 398 -20.96 -7.65 14.24
CA HIS A 398 -21.66 -8.93 14.33
C HIS A 398 -22.15 -9.19 15.76
N PRO A 399 -23.43 -9.58 15.99
CA PRO A 399 -23.98 -9.68 17.35
C PRO A 399 -23.23 -10.65 18.28
N ALA A 400 -22.82 -11.83 17.79
CA ALA A 400 -22.08 -12.82 18.58
C ALA A 400 -20.65 -12.39 18.96
N ILE A 401 -20.15 -11.30 18.37
CA ILE A 401 -18.86 -10.68 18.70
C ILE A 401 -19.07 -9.43 19.56
N LYS A 402 -19.93 -8.50 19.10
CA LYS A 402 -20.23 -7.23 19.78
C LYS A 402 -20.73 -7.42 21.22
N HIS A 403 -21.56 -8.43 21.49
CA HIS A 403 -22.13 -8.67 22.83
C HIS A 403 -21.29 -9.59 23.74
N GLN A 404 -20.08 -10.00 23.33
CA GLN A 404 -19.21 -10.79 24.21
C GLN A 404 -18.82 -9.97 25.44
N LYS A 405 -19.13 -10.47 26.65
CA LYS A 405 -18.88 -9.73 27.90
C LYS A 405 -17.39 -9.49 28.18
N LYS A 406 -16.52 -10.48 27.89
CA LYS A 406 -15.08 -10.39 28.15
C LYS A 406 -14.37 -9.58 27.07
N TYR A 407 -13.71 -8.48 27.47
CA TYR A 407 -12.94 -7.59 26.59
C TYR A 407 -11.94 -8.34 25.70
N PHE A 408 -11.02 -9.12 26.29
CA PHE A 408 -9.98 -9.82 25.54
C PHE A 408 -10.54 -10.82 24.53
N ASN A 409 -11.56 -11.60 24.89
CA ASN A 409 -12.24 -12.50 23.95
C ASN A 409 -12.79 -11.72 22.75
N ARG A 410 -13.48 -10.59 23.01
CA ARG A 410 -14.06 -9.72 21.98
C ARG A 410 -12.99 -9.10 21.08
N PHE A 411 -11.87 -8.65 21.67
CA PHE A 411 -10.71 -8.11 20.96
C PHE A 411 -10.07 -9.14 20.03
N PHE A 412 -9.64 -10.29 20.57
CA PHE A 412 -9.00 -11.35 19.79
C PHE A 412 -9.95 -11.94 18.74
N ALA A 413 -11.24 -12.11 19.05
CA ALA A 413 -12.22 -12.57 18.08
C ALA A 413 -12.41 -11.58 16.92
N ARG A 414 -12.51 -10.26 17.20
CA ARG A 414 -12.56 -9.25 16.13
C ARG A 414 -11.33 -9.29 15.25
N PHE A 415 -10.13 -9.21 15.83
CA PHE A 415 -8.88 -9.19 15.06
C PHE A 415 -8.68 -10.49 14.27
N GLY A 416 -8.88 -11.66 14.88
CA GLY A 416 -8.74 -12.95 14.22
C GLY A 416 -9.76 -13.16 13.09
N LEU A 417 -11.03 -12.82 13.30
CA LEU A 417 -12.08 -12.97 12.29
C LEU A 417 -11.98 -11.92 11.16
N VAL A 418 -11.57 -10.68 11.46
CA VAL A 418 -11.27 -9.68 10.41
C VAL A 418 -10.08 -10.13 9.57
N LEU A 419 -9.00 -10.60 10.22
CA LEU A 419 -7.82 -11.14 9.54
C LEU A 419 -8.19 -12.32 8.64
N LEU A 420 -8.98 -13.27 9.16
CA LEU A 420 -9.45 -14.43 8.39
C LEU A 420 -10.32 -14.02 7.20
N LEU A 421 -11.36 -13.19 7.43
CA LEU A 421 -12.28 -12.73 6.39
C LEU A 421 -11.52 -11.97 5.29
N ALA A 422 -10.69 -11.00 5.66
CA ALA A 422 -9.89 -10.22 4.72
C ALA A 422 -8.86 -11.06 3.98
N THR A 423 -8.27 -12.08 4.62
CA THR A 423 -7.35 -13.03 3.97
C THR A 423 -8.07 -13.86 2.91
N VAL A 424 -9.24 -14.42 3.25
CA VAL A 424 -10.05 -15.22 2.32
C VAL A 424 -10.50 -14.39 1.13
N THR A 425 -11.08 -13.20 1.36
CA THR A 425 -11.54 -12.33 0.26
C THR A 425 -10.39 -11.76 -0.58
N TYR A 426 -9.22 -11.52 0.03
CA TYR A 426 -8.02 -11.13 -0.72
C TYR A 426 -7.62 -12.23 -1.73
N HIS A 427 -7.56 -13.49 -1.30
CA HIS A 427 -7.14 -14.59 -2.19
C HIS A 427 -8.21 -14.99 -3.21
N LEU A 428 -9.50 -14.82 -2.89
CA LEU A 428 -10.61 -15.16 -3.80
C LEU A 428 -10.95 -14.06 -4.82
N ILE A 429 -10.76 -12.78 -4.47
CA ILE A 429 -11.25 -11.65 -5.28
C ILE A 429 -10.12 -10.66 -5.61
N GLU A 430 -9.45 -10.10 -4.60
CA GLU A 430 -8.50 -9.00 -4.80
C GLU A 430 -7.27 -9.44 -5.60
N TYR A 431 -6.68 -10.58 -5.26
CA TYR A 431 -5.48 -11.13 -5.88
C TYR A 431 -5.71 -11.66 -7.31
N PRO A 432 -6.75 -12.47 -7.60
CA PRO A 432 -7.07 -12.87 -8.98
C PRO A 432 -7.34 -11.66 -9.90
N SER A 433 -8.00 -10.63 -9.37
CA SER A 433 -8.23 -9.36 -10.07
C SER A 433 -6.92 -8.63 -10.39
N GLN A 434 -5.99 -8.54 -9.42
CA GLN A 434 -4.66 -7.97 -9.66
C GLN A 434 -3.85 -8.78 -10.69
N LEU A 435 -3.97 -10.12 -10.72
CA LEU A 435 -3.36 -10.95 -11.76
C LEU A 435 -3.96 -10.69 -13.15
N LEU A 436 -5.27 -10.48 -13.25
CA LEU A 436 -5.92 -10.10 -14.51
C LEU A 436 -5.38 -8.76 -15.03
N ALA A 437 -5.26 -7.76 -14.17
CA ALA A 437 -4.67 -6.46 -14.52
C ALA A 437 -3.21 -6.57 -15.01
N GLN A 438 -2.43 -7.49 -14.44
CA GLN A 438 -1.08 -7.79 -14.92
C GLN A 438 -1.08 -8.44 -16.31
N ARG A 439 -2.02 -9.37 -16.60
CA ARG A 439 -2.17 -9.97 -17.94
C ARG A 439 -2.52 -8.90 -18.99
N ILE A 440 -3.49 -8.03 -18.68
CA ILE A 440 -3.87 -6.90 -19.53
C ILE A 440 -2.68 -5.94 -19.74
N SER A 441 -1.89 -5.68 -18.69
CA SER A 441 -0.68 -4.85 -18.76
C SER A 441 0.36 -5.39 -19.74
N ARG A 442 0.61 -6.71 -19.72
CA ARG A 442 1.53 -7.38 -20.65
C ARG A 442 1.03 -7.28 -22.09
N PHE A 443 -0.26 -7.51 -22.32
CA PHE A 443 -0.90 -7.38 -23.64
C PHE A 443 -0.80 -5.95 -24.20
N LEU A 444 -1.13 -4.94 -23.40
CA LEU A 444 -0.98 -3.52 -23.75
C LEU A 444 0.47 -3.17 -24.10
N THR A 445 1.43 -3.69 -23.34
CA THR A 445 2.87 -3.47 -23.57
C THR A 445 3.35 -4.12 -24.86
N ALA A 446 2.90 -5.35 -25.17
CA ALA A 446 3.24 -6.03 -26.42
C ALA A 446 2.75 -5.23 -27.64
N ARG A 447 1.47 -4.81 -27.63
CA ARG A 447 0.86 -4.00 -28.70
C ARG A 447 1.54 -2.64 -28.87
N GLY A 448 2.07 -2.05 -27.79
CA GLY A 448 2.91 -0.85 -27.85
C GLY A 448 4.22 -1.06 -28.62
N ARG A 449 4.90 -2.21 -28.42
CA ARG A 449 6.14 -2.55 -29.15
C ARG A 449 5.89 -2.82 -30.64
N GLU A 450 4.80 -3.50 -30.97
CA GLU A 450 4.40 -3.73 -32.37
C GLU A 450 4.11 -2.41 -33.10
N GLY A 451 3.38 -1.50 -32.45
CA GLY A 451 3.15 -0.15 -32.97
C GLY A 451 4.46 0.61 -33.23
N TRP A 452 5.41 0.55 -32.29
CA TRP A 452 6.71 1.20 -32.43
C TRP A 452 7.54 0.62 -33.59
N ARG A 453 7.64 -0.71 -33.70
CA ARG A 453 8.33 -1.38 -34.83
C ARG A 453 7.74 -1.02 -36.19
N ARG A 454 6.41 -0.82 -36.27
CA ARG A 454 5.75 -0.44 -37.52
C ARG A 454 6.00 1.02 -37.89
N PHE A 455 6.13 1.92 -36.91
CA PHE A 455 6.55 3.30 -37.15
C PHE A 455 8.00 3.40 -37.64
N THR A 456 8.96 2.78 -36.94
CA THR A 456 10.38 2.84 -37.35
C THR A 456 10.60 2.21 -38.72
N CYS A 457 9.86 1.15 -39.05
CA CYS A 457 9.88 0.56 -40.39
C CYS A 457 9.35 1.53 -41.47
N MET A 458 8.25 2.25 -41.22
CA MET A 458 7.73 3.25 -42.16
C MET A 458 8.64 4.47 -42.29
N GLU A 459 9.29 4.90 -41.21
CA GLU A 459 10.25 6.01 -41.19
C GLU A 459 11.50 5.68 -42.02
N HIS A 460 12.08 4.48 -41.84
CA HIS A 460 13.16 3.98 -42.71
C HIS A 460 12.75 3.82 -44.18
N VAL A 461 11.49 3.45 -44.46
CA VAL A 461 10.98 3.34 -45.85
C VAL A 461 10.79 4.72 -46.50
N ASN A 462 10.41 5.75 -45.72
CA ASN A 462 10.26 7.11 -46.22
C ASN A 462 11.62 7.78 -46.48
N LEU A 463 12.58 7.67 -45.54
CA LEU A 463 13.95 8.17 -45.75
C LEU A 463 14.58 7.55 -47.00
N ARG A 464 14.43 6.23 -47.18
CA ARG A 464 14.92 5.52 -48.38
C ARG A 464 14.21 5.91 -49.69
N LYS A 465 13.10 6.66 -49.63
CA LYS A 465 12.42 7.23 -50.80
C LYS A 465 12.88 8.66 -51.11
N GLU A 466 13.36 9.39 -50.12
CA GLU A 466 13.95 10.73 -50.31
C GLU A 466 15.39 10.64 -50.82
N ASP A 467 16.12 9.56 -50.48
CA ASP A 467 17.49 9.27 -50.96
C ASP A 467 17.57 8.70 -52.40
N VAL A 468 16.47 8.67 -53.18
CA VAL A 468 16.51 8.27 -54.60
C VAL A 468 16.66 9.54 -55.46
N PRO A 469 17.82 9.77 -56.12
CA PRO A 469 17.95 10.90 -57.04
C PRO A 469 16.96 10.70 -58.19
N SER A 470 16.19 11.74 -58.49
CA SER A 470 15.42 11.80 -59.73
C SER A 470 16.40 11.89 -60.89
N GLU A 471 16.63 10.78 -61.60
CA GLU A 471 17.36 10.79 -62.87
C GLU A 471 16.65 11.73 -63.84
N GLU A 472 17.38 12.75 -64.31
CA GLU A 472 16.96 13.63 -65.40
C GLU A 472 16.72 12.81 -66.68
N LYS A 473 15.81 13.30 -67.53
CA LYS A 473 15.39 12.64 -68.77
C LYS A 473 15.20 13.64 -69.89
#